data_AF-A0A0P4UTH9-F1
#
_entry.id   AF-A0A0P4UTH9-F1
#
_cell.length_a   1.000
_cell.length_b   1.000
_cell.length_c   1.000
_cell.angle_alpha   90.00
_cell.angle_beta   90.00
_cell.angle_gamma   90.00
#
_symmetry.space_group_name_H-M   'P 1'
#
loop_
_entity.id
_entity.type
_entity.pdbx_description
1 polymer ?
#
loop_
_entity_poly.entity_id
_entity_poly.type
_entity_poly.pdbx_seq_one_letter_code
_entity_poly.pdbx_strand_id
1 'polypeptide(L)'
;MAEFTTAEWEKIKTRLAQDPDRYGLPKREYGSVVLASFNIRKLGARKQRNEATWQFLAQLCQQFDLLSVQEIMDDLEGFDYLKSLMGDNFGAVVSDVTGAFP
;
A
#
# COMPACT_ATOMS: atom_id res chain seq x y z
N MET A 1 -2.98 3.89 18.89
CA MET A 1 -2.08 2.72 18.86
C MET A 1 -0.68 3.23 19.12
N ALA A 2 0.18 2.47 19.81
CA ALA A 2 1.57 2.86 19.97
C ALA A 2 2.25 2.86 18.59
N GLU A 3 2.96 3.93 18.27
CA GLU A 3 3.69 4.05 17.00
C GLU A 3 5.06 3.39 17.13
N PHE A 4 5.54 2.79 16.03
CA PHE A 4 6.92 2.34 15.95
C PHE A 4 7.87 3.53 15.96
N THR A 5 8.95 3.39 16.73
CA THR A 5 10.08 4.32 16.71
C THR A 5 10.82 4.26 15.38
N THR A 6 11.65 5.27 15.11
CA THR A 6 12.51 5.30 13.91
C THR A 6 13.39 4.05 13.81
N ALA A 7 13.97 3.60 14.92
CA ALA A 7 14.82 2.41 14.94
C ALA A 7 14.04 1.13 14.61
N GLU A 8 12.79 1.02 15.06
CA GLU A 8 11.92 -0.10 14.72
C GLU A 8 11.53 -0.07 13.23
N TRP A 9 11.21 1.10 12.67
CA TRP A 9 10.95 1.25 11.24
C TRP A 9 12.16 0.88 10.38
N GLU A 10 13.36 1.31 10.76
CA GLU A 10 14.59 0.91 10.06
C GLU A 10 14.79 -0.60 10.10
N LYS A 11 14.54 -1.23 11.26
CA LYS A 11 14.60 -2.68 11.40
C LYS A 11 13.57 -3.38 10.51
N ILE A 12 12.33 -2.89 10.45
CA ILE A 12 11.26 -3.44 9.59
C ILE A 12 11.67 -3.36 8.12
N LYS A 13 12.09 -2.17 7.65
CA LYS A 13 12.51 -1.95 6.26
C LYS A 13 13.72 -2.80 5.88
N THR A 14 14.73 -2.84 6.75
CA THR A 14 15.94 -3.65 6.54
C THR A 14 15.58 -5.12 6.41
N ARG A 15 14.67 -5.61 7.26
CA ARG A 15 14.26 -7.02 7.24
C ARG A 15 13.49 -7.38 5.97
N LEU A 16 12.65 -6.48 5.47
CA LEU A 16 11.94 -6.68 4.19
C LEU A 16 12.94 -6.68 3.02
N ALA A 17 13.88 -5.74 3.00
CA ALA A 17 14.86 -5.61 1.92
C ALA A 17 15.84 -6.80 1.85
N GLN A 18 16.15 -7.43 2.99
CA GLN A 18 17.05 -8.58 3.04
C GLN A 18 16.47 -9.85 2.40
N ASP A 19 15.17 -10.08 2.55
CA ASP A 19 14.51 -11.32 2.10
C ASP A 19 13.03 -11.04 1.77
N PRO A 20 12.74 -10.36 0.64
CA PRO A 20 11.38 -10.03 0.24
C PRO A 20 10.55 -11.29 -0.09
N ASP A 21 11.20 -12.31 -0.67
CA ASP A 21 10.57 -13.59 -1.03
C ASP A 21 9.92 -14.26 0.19
N ARG A 22 10.55 -14.18 1.36
CA ARG A 22 10.00 -14.70 2.62
C ARG A 22 8.66 -14.09 3.02
N TYR A 23 8.36 -12.87 2.57
CA TYR A 23 7.08 -12.20 2.80
C TYR A 23 6.11 -12.37 1.62
N GLY A 24 6.44 -13.24 0.66
CA GLY A 24 5.61 -13.51 -0.51
C GLY A 24 5.67 -12.42 -1.57
N LEU A 25 6.68 -11.55 -1.54
CA LEU A 25 6.92 -10.61 -2.64
C LEU A 25 7.64 -11.35 -3.77
N PRO A 26 7.00 -11.53 -4.94
CA PRO A 26 7.61 -12.25 -6.04
C PRO A 26 8.75 -11.43 -6.67
N LYS A 27 9.77 -12.14 -7.16
CA LYS A 27 10.84 -11.53 -7.97
C LYS A 27 10.30 -11.09 -9.32
N ARG A 28 10.76 -9.94 -9.81
CA ARG A 28 10.49 -9.49 -11.16
C ARG A 28 11.35 -10.28 -12.14
N GLU A 29 10.72 -10.89 -13.13
CA GLU A 29 11.38 -11.64 -14.19
C GLU A 29 11.13 -10.97 -15.52
N TYR A 30 12.09 -11.05 -16.45
CA TYR A 30 11.92 -10.44 -17.76
C TYR A 30 10.77 -11.11 -18.51
N GLY A 31 9.82 -10.31 -19.00
CA GLY A 31 8.63 -10.80 -19.69
C GLY A 31 7.49 -11.25 -18.78
N SER A 32 7.60 -11.06 -17.45
CA SER A 32 6.50 -11.31 -16.51
C SER A 32 5.81 -10.01 -16.05
N VAL A 33 4.64 -10.17 -15.45
CA VAL A 33 3.87 -9.09 -14.82
C VAL A 33 3.61 -9.49 -13.37
N VAL A 34 3.84 -8.57 -12.44
CA VAL A 34 3.60 -8.80 -11.02
C VAL A 34 2.24 -8.23 -10.61
N LEU A 35 1.36 -9.10 -10.14
CA LEU A 35 0.01 -8.76 -9.70
C LEU A 35 -0.12 -8.90 -8.19
N ALA A 36 -0.91 -8.04 -7.56
CA ALA A 36 -1.25 -8.15 -6.15
C ALA A 36 -2.69 -7.75 -5.83
N SER A 37 -3.19 -8.28 -4.73
CA SER A 37 -4.42 -7.85 -4.07
C SER A 37 -4.09 -7.51 -2.63
N PHE A 38 -4.41 -6.30 -2.21
CA PHE A 38 -4.07 -5.80 -0.88
C PHE A 38 -5.28 -5.16 -0.21
N ASN A 39 -5.81 -5.85 0.80
CA ASN A 39 -6.78 -5.27 1.71
C ASN A 39 -6.04 -4.37 2.72
N ILE A 40 -6.24 -3.05 2.61
CA ILE A 40 -5.66 -2.08 3.53
C ILE A 40 -6.77 -1.64 4.49
N ARG A 41 -6.77 -2.25 5.67
CA ARG A 41 -7.83 -2.06 6.68
C ARG A 41 -8.27 -0.60 6.84
N LYS A 42 -9.53 -0.28 6.56
CA LYS A 42 -10.06 1.09 6.66
C LYS A 42 -9.17 2.14 5.98
N LEU A 43 -8.98 2.02 4.67
CA LEU A 43 -8.27 3.02 3.86
C LEU A 43 -9.21 4.19 3.56
N GLY A 44 -9.29 5.13 4.52
CA GLY A 44 -10.04 6.38 4.39
C GLY A 44 -9.15 7.60 4.62
N ALA A 45 -9.59 8.52 5.48
CA ALA A 45 -8.86 9.74 5.85
C ALA A 45 -7.35 9.53 6.14
N ARG A 46 -6.51 10.44 5.61
CA ARG A 46 -5.04 10.39 5.71
C ARG A 46 -4.55 10.36 7.15
N LYS A 47 -5.18 11.14 8.03
CA LYS A 47 -4.84 11.31 9.45
C LYS A 47 -4.91 10.04 10.30
N GLN A 48 -5.49 8.94 9.78
CA GLN A 48 -5.59 7.68 10.51
C GLN A 48 -4.27 6.91 10.61
N ARG A 49 -3.26 7.30 9.82
CA ARG A 49 -1.94 6.68 9.78
C ARG A 49 -0.86 7.76 9.84
N ASN A 50 0.27 7.44 10.45
CA ASN A 50 1.43 8.32 10.47
C ASN A 50 2.20 8.25 9.13
N GLU A 51 3.10 9.22 8.94
CA GLU A 51 3.88 9.37 7.72
C GLU A 51 4.73 8.13 7.40
N ALA A 52 5.40 7.55 8.39
CA ALA A 52 6.23 6.36 8.20
C ALA A 52 5.43 5.15 7.67
N THR A 53 4.18 4.99 8.14
CA THR A 53 3.27 3.96 7.64
C THR A 53 2.91 4.21 6.18
N TRP A 54 2.59 5.46 5.81
CA TRP A 54 2.28 5.82 4.42
C TRP A 54 3.45 5.57 3.47
N GLN A 55 4.67 5.97 3.87
CA GLN A 55 5.87 5.73 3.09
C GLN A 55 6.14 4.24 2.90
N PHE A 56 5.97 3.44 3.97
CA PHE A 56 6.14 1.99 3.88
C PHE A 56 5.09 1.34 2.97
N LEU A 57 3.83 1.74 3.06
CA LEU A 57 2.76 1.27 2.17
C LEU A 57 3.06 1.62 0.71
N ALA A 58 3.51 2.84 0.43
CA ALA A 58 3.85 3.27 -0.92
C ALA A 58 5.00 2.44 -1.50
N GLN A 59 6.09 2.25 -0.74
CA GLN A 59 7.23 1.41 -1.14
C GLN A 59 6.83 -0.04 -1.45
N LEU A 60 5.91 -0.60 -0.66
CA LEU A 60 5.36 -1.93 -0.89
C LEU A 60 4.51 -1.97 -2.17
N CYS A 61 3.60 -1.02 -2.33
CA CYS A 61 2.69 -0.98 -3.48
C CYS A 61 3.42 -0.75 -4.81
N GLN A 62 4.52 0.02 -4.81
CA GLN A 62 5.37 0.27 -5.98
C GLN A 62 6.03 -0.98 -6.57
N GLN A 63 6.06 -2.11 -5.86
CA GLN A 63 6.68 -3.34 -6.36
C GLN A 63 5.85 -4.01 -7.46
N PHE A 64 4.55 -3.70 -7.55
CA PHE A 64 3.58 -4.38 -8.39
C PHE A 64 3.28 -3.60 -9.68
N ASP A 65 2.95 -4.31 -10.75
CA ASP A 65 2.54 -3.70 -12.03
C ASP A 65 1.04 -3.40 -12.06
N LEU A 66 0.25 -4.25 -11.42
CA LEU A 66 -1.18 -4.07 -11.23
C LEU A 66 -1.54 -4.50 -9.82
N LEU A 67 -2.16 -3.58 -9.09
CA LEU A 67 -2.52 -3.73 -7.70
C LEU A 67 -4.01 -3.47 -7.51
N SER A 68 -4.72 -4.45 -6.97
CA SER A 68 -6.06 -4.22 -6.42
C SER A 68 -5.93 -3.82 -4.95
N VAL A 69 -6.56 -2.71 -4.56
CA VAL A 69 -6.62 -2.25 -3.16
C VAL A 69 -8.06 -2.37 -2.67
N GLN A 70 -8.27 -2.97 -1.50
CA GLN A 70 -9.60 -3.13 -0.89
C GLN A 70 -9.70 -2.43 0.47
N GLU A 71 -10.93 -2.34 0.99
CA GLU A 71 -11.32 -1.54 2.16
C GLU A 71 -11.05 -0.04 1.98
N ILE A 72 -11.16 0.45 0.75
CA ILE A 72 -11.29 1.87 0.46
C ILE A 72 -12.62 2.33 1.05
N MET A 73 -12.54 3.34 1.92
CA MET A 73 -13.71 3.92 2.59
C MET A 73 -14.40 4.95 1.69
N ASP A 74 -15.42 5.60 2.22
CA ASP A 74 -16.14 6.73 1.60
C ASP A 74 -15.23 7.96 1.35
N ASP A 75 -14.20 8.12 2.16
CA ASP A 75 -13.18 9.17 2.02
C ASP A 75 -11.96 8.67 1.23
N LEU A 76 -11.75 9.21 0.01
CA LEU A 76 -10.63 8.85 -0.86
C LEU A 76 -9.30 9.54 -0.51
N GLU A 77 -9.26 10.45 0.48
CA GLU A 77 -8.05 11.23 0.79
C GLU A 77 -6.81 10.34 1.01
N GLY A 78 -6.94 9.26 1.78
CA GLY A 78 -5.81 8.35 2.02
C GLY A 78 -5.42 7.52 0.80
N PHE A 79 -6.39 7.18 -0.07
CA PHE A 79 -6.10 6.50 -1.33
C PHE A 79 -5.33 7.41 -2.29
N ASP A 80 -5.80 8.64 -2.47
CA ASP A 80 -5.14 9.64 -3.31
C ASP A 80 -3.75 9.98 -2.78
N TYR A 81 -3.61 10.07 -1.45
CA TYR A 81 -2.33 10.30 -0.82
C TYR A 81 -1.35 9.13 -1.05
N LEU A 82 -1.79 7.88 -0.84
CA LEU A 82 -0.98 6.70 -1.15
C LEU A 82 -0.52 6.69 -2.61
N LYS A 83 -1.44 6.93 -3.55
CA LYS A 83 -1.14 7.03 -4.98
C LYS A 83 -0.12 8.13 -5.27
N SER A 84 -0.26 9.30 -4.64
CA SER A 84 0.70 10.40 -4.82
C SER A 84 2.12 10.03 -4.36
N LEU A 85 2.25 9.25 -3.28
CA LEU A 85 3.54 8.76 -2.80
C LEU A 85 4.13 7.66 -3.70
N MET A 86 3.28 6.90 -4.38
CA MET A 86 3.72 5.89 -5.35
C MET A 86 4.34 6.51 -6.62
N GLY A 87 4.05 7.78 -6.90
CA GLY A 87 4.54 8.52 -8.06
C GLY A 87 3.65 8.39 -9.30
N ASP A 88 4.05 9.05 -10.40
CA ASP A 88 3.19 9.27 -11.57
C ASP A 88 3.06 8.07 -12.51
N ASN A 89 3.73 6.95 -12.21
CA ASN A 89 3.72 5.75 -13.05
C ASN A 89 2.41 4.94 -12.94
N PHE A 90 1.52 5.28 -12.00
CA PHE A 90 0.28 4.57 -11.75
C PHE A 90 -0.95 5.40 -12.16
N GLY A 91 -1.76 4.81 -13.04
CA GLY A 91 -3.18 5.18 -13.17
C GLY A 91 -4.02 4.55 -12.07
N ALA A 92 -5.25 5.03 -11.88
CA ALA A 92 -6.21 4.42 -10.97
C ALA A 92 -7.58 4.28 -11.63
N VAL A 93 -8.23 3.15 -11.37
CA VAL A 93 -9.65 2.93 -11.63
C VAL A 93 -10.29 2.58 -10.30
N VAL A 94 -11.31 3.33 -9.92
CA VAL A 94 -11.99 3.18 -8.63
C VAL A 94 -13.46 2.91 -8.93
N SER A 95 -14.03 1.90 -8.28
CA SER A 95 -15.47 1.65 -8.31
C SER A 95 -16.19 2.59 -7.34
N ASP A 96 -17.45 2.92 -7.62
CA ASP A 96 -18.29 3.60 -6.64
C ASP A 96 -18.43 2.77 -5.35
N VAL A 97 -18.74 3.47 -4.25
CA VAL A 97 -19.05 2.83 -2.97
C VAL A 97 -20.26 1.91 -3.16
N THR A 98 -20.06 0.62 -2.93
CA THR A 98 -21.12 -0.38 -2.96
C THR A 98 -21.43 -0.84 -1.54
N GLY A 99 -22.71 -1.14 -1.25
CA GLY A 99 -23.11 -1.63 0.07
C GLY A 99 -23.59 -0.57 1.06
N ALA A 100 -24.35 0.43 0.61
CA ALA A 100 -25.25 1.13 1.52
C ALA A 100 -26.10 0.07 2.25
N PHE A 101 -26.01 0.04 3.57
CA PHE A 101 -26.91 -0.78 4.38
C PHE A 101 -28.36 -0.55 3.89
N PRO A 102 -29.11 -1.61 3.52
CA PRO A 102 -30.53 -1.47 3.21
C PRO A 102 -31.35 -1.02 4.43
#